data_AF-I1R8L7-F1
#
_entry.id   AF-I1R8L7-F1
#
_cell.length_a   1.000
_cell.length_b   1.000
_cell.length_c   1.000
_cell.angle_alpha   90.00
_cell.angle_beta   90.00
_cell.angle_gamma   90.00
#
_symmetry.space_group_name_H-M   'P 1'
#
loop_
_entity.id
_entity.type
_entity.pdbx_description
1 polymer ?
#
loop_
_entity_poly.entity_id
_entity_poly.type
_entity_poly.pdbx_seq_one_letter_code
_entity_poly.pdbx_strand_id
1 'polypeptide(L)'
;DSLLYGSVDNGKKISWNESFHSKVVEAAKRLHVKEHVVLDGSGNPVKLAATVECKGIVGSDDRHYILDLMRVTPRDSNYIGLQHRFCVLRPELVASFIEAESTNKSTTQKVADAPGESNGQLATTAEGPAKSDENSVPRPDKFDEDSGPRPGTSDDSSATKPAEHNESTAEILFNPNVFTEYKLAGSPEEIAADEALVKKVGSYLLDTVIPKFVQDLCSLDVSPMDGQTLTDVLHSNGINVRYLGKVADMIKHLPHLRGLLSSEIIVRSAKHVVKEILRQSADHDIGPAIAHFLNCFIGNVLAPSTKGSVDSTDTKTQKGHEKTQNQKSAKGQKSSLSASSKNIVPTFSHLTSDGIWSNIKEFAKHKYLFEVTDDAKTGAKRVAVLRNLCQKVGITIASRKYDLDAAAPFQPSDILNLQPVVKHSVPVCTDARNLMEAGKIRMAEGTLNEAYALFSEAFSLLQQITGPMHKDAANCCR
;
A
#
# COMPACT_ATOMS: atom_id res chain seq x y z
N ASP A 1 34.19 -8.87 8.06
CA ASP A 1 32.74 -8.70 8.30
C ASP A 1 32.32 -7.27 8.00
N SER A 2 31.46 -7.06 7.01
CA SER A 2 30.92 -5.74 6.63
C SER A 2 29.71 -5.30 7.46
N LEU A 3 29.20 -6.17 8.34
CA LEU A 3 28.06 -5.91 9.21
C LEU A 3 28.50 -5.22 10.51
N LEU A 4 28.05 -3.99 10.70
CA LEU A 4 28.35 -3.16 11.86
C LEU A 4 27.20 -3.06 12.86
N TYR A 5 25.97 -3.39 12.46
CA TYR A 5 24.79 -3.26 13.31
C TYR A 5 23.71 -4.29 12.95
N GLY A 6 23.11 -4.94 13.95
CA GLY A 6 22.03 -5.92 13.77
C GLY A 6 22.54 -7.34 13.47
N SER A 7 21.77 -8.16 12.72
CA SER A 7 22.05 -9.60 12.58
C SER A 7 21.72 -10.14 11.19
N VAL A 8 22.56 -11.06 10.68
CA VAL A 8 22.28 -11.85 9.47
C VAL A 8 21.61 -13.19 9.79
N ASP A 9 21.85 -13.73 11.00
CA ASP A 9 21.50 -15.11 11.36
C ASP A 9 20.27 -15.18 12.28
N ASN A 10 19.30 -14.28 12.07
CA ASN A 10 18.11 -14.14 12.90
C ASN A 10 18.46 -14.08 14.40
N GLY A 11 19.36 -13.18 14.79
CA GLY A 11 19.66 -12.89 16.19
C GLY A 11 20.66 -13.83 16.88
N LYS A 12 21.19 -14.86 16.19
CA LYS A 12 22.24 -15.72 16.77
C LYS A 12 23.52 -14.96 17.11
N LYS A 13 24.01 -14.17 16.15
CA LYS A 13 25.12 -13.22 16.32
C LYS A 13 24.59 -11.83 16.01
N ILE A 14 24.71 -10.91 16.96
CA ILE A 14 24.31 -9.51 16.79
C ILE A 14 25.59 -8.68 16.75
N SER A 15 25.84 -8.04 15.61
CA SER A 15 26.90 -7.04 15.48
C SER A 15 26.41 -5.72 16.07
N TRP A 16 27.29 -5.03 16.79
CA TRP A 16 26.98 -3.73 17.38
C TRP A 16 28.21 -2.83 17.33
N ASN A 17 28.00 -1.57 16.96
CA ASN A 17 29.03 -0.54 16.92
C ASN A 17 28.44 0.77 17.47
N GLU A 18 29.16 1.41 18.38
CA GLU A 18 28.70 2.62 19.09
C GLU A 18 28.46 3.80 18.14
N SER A 19 29.40 4.10 17.25
CA SER A 19 29.27 5.22 16.30
C SER A 19 28.11 5.05 15.33
N PHE A 20 27.85 3.80 14.91
CA PHE A 20 26.71 3.47 14.07
C PHE A 20 25.41 3.57 14.87
N HIS A 21 25.41 3.07 16.11
CA HIS A 21 24.26 3.08 17.00
C HIS A 21 23.74 4.50 17.27
N SER A 22 24.61 5.48 17.52
CA SER A 22 24.19 6.88 17.72
C SER A 22 23.42 7.43 16.52
N LYS A 23 23.85 7.11 15.29
CA LYS A 23 23.14 7.49 14.06
C LYS A 23 21.79 6.77 13.94
N VAL A 24 21.75 5.48 14.30
CA VAL A 24 20.49 4.71 14.30
C VAL A 24 19.50 5.28 15.31
N VAL A 25 19.95 5.70 16.50
CA VAL A 25 19.09 6.32 17.52
C VAL A 25 18.47 7.62 17.00
N GLU A 26 19.25 8.45 16.31
CA GLU A 26 18.73 9.69 15.70
C GLU A 26 17.65 9.39 14.63
N ALA A 27 17.88 8.37 13.81
CA ALA A 27 16.89 7.91 12.83
C ALA A 27 15.65 7.28 13.50
N ALA A 28 15.85 6.50 14.57
CA ALA A 28 14.81 5.81 15.31
C ALA A 28 13.81 6.78 15.94
N LYS A 29 14.27 7.93 16.46
CA LYS A 29 13.41 8.99 16.98
C LYS A 29 12.41 9.48 15.92
N ARG A 30 12.86 9.72 14.68
CA ARG A 30 12.00 10.14 13.56
C ARG A 30 11.04 9.04 13.09
N LEU A 31 11.34 7.77 13.40
CA LEU A 31 10.52 6.62 13.05
C LEU A 31 9.65 6.13 14.22
N HIS A 32 9.66 6.84 15.36
CA HIS A 32 9.00 6.46 16.60
C HIS A 32 9.40 5.06 17.12
N VAL A 33 10.66 4.69 16.94
CA VAL A 33 11.22 3.40 17.38
C VAL A 33 11.95 3.57 18.72
N LYS A 34 11.56 2.76 19.70
CA LYS A 34 12.16 2.72 21.04
C LYS A 34 13.48 1.96 21.01
N GLU A 35 14.46 2.51 21.71
CA GLU A 35 15.68 1.79 22.04
C GLU A 35 15.40 0.69 23.07
N HIS A 36 15.82 -0.53 22.79
CA HIS A 36 15.47 -1.71 23.58
C HIS A 36 16.63 -2.69 23.61
N VAL A 37 16.64 -3.56 24.62
CA VAL A 37 17.72 -4.54 24.81
C VAL A 37 17.24 -5.92 24.39
N VAL A 38 18.01 -6.58 23.52
CA VAL A 38 17.77 -7.94 23.03
C VAL A 38 18.90 -8.86 23.47
N LEU A 39 18.60 -10.13 23.71
CA LEU A 39 19.62 -11.15 23.97
C LEU A 39 20.07 -11.77 22.64
N ASP A 40 21.38 -11.91 22.45
CA ASP A 40 21.94 -12.71 21.36
C ASP A 40 21.74 -14.22 21.60
N GLY A 41 22.16 -15.05 20.63
CA GLY A 41 22.08 -16.52 20.75
C GLY A 41 22.93 -17.10 21.89
N SER A 42 23.87 -16.32 22.43
CA SER A 42 24.73 -16.66 23.57
C SER A 42 24.21 -16.10 24.90
N GLY A 43 23.11 -15.34 24.90
CA GLY A 43 22.51 -14.73 26.08
C GLY A 43 23.11 -13.37 26.49
N ASN A 44 23.94 -12.74 25.64
CA ASN A 44 24.48 -11.41 25.92
C ASN A 44 23.46 -10.31 25.57
N PRO A 45 23.25 -9.32 26.45
CA PRO A 45 22.37 -8.19 26.18
C PRO A 45 23.02 -7.21 25.21
N VAL A 46 22.32 -6.90 24.11
CA VAL A 46 22.72 -5.90 23.11
C VAL A 46 21.63 -4.84 22.98
N LYS A 47 22.02 -3.57 23.08
CA LYS A 47 21.10 -2.43 22.99
C LYS A 47 20.91 -2.01 21.53
N LEU A 48 19.67 -2.10 21.04
CA LEU A 48 19.31 -1.79 19.67
C LEU A 48 18.22 -0.71 19.59
N ALA A 49 18.30 0.15 18.59
CA ALA A 49 17.27 1.13 18.23
C ALA A 49 16.62 0.79 16.87
N ALA A 50 16.75 -0.47 16.44
CA ALA A 50 16.15 -1.02 15.23
C ALA A 50 15.77 -2.49 15.45
N THR A 51 15.19 -3.12 14.45
CA THR A 51 14.85 -4.55 14.48
C THR A 51 16.12 -5.42 14.55
N VAL A 52 16.05 -6.59 15.18
CA VAL A 52 17.22 -7.50 15.26
C VAL A 52 17.71 -7.93 13.88
N GLU A 53 16.80 -8.05 12.93
CA GLU A 53 17.06 -8.49 11.55
C GLU A 53 17.65 -7.39 10.66
N CYS A 54 17.73 -6.14 11.13
CA CYS A 54 18.30 -5.07 10.32
C CYS A 54 19.79 -5.33 10.07
N LYS A 55 20.31 -4.80 8.97
CA LYS A 55 21.74 -4.89 8.64
C LYS A 55 22.31 -3.51 8.41
N GLY A 56 23.12 -3.06 9.37
CA GLY A 56 23.91 -1.84 9.24
C GLY A 56 25.24 -2.12 8.55
N ILE A 57 25.49 -1.47 7.42
CA ILE A 57 26.73 -1.57 6.65
C ILE A 57 27.25 -0.18 6.28
N VAL A 58 28.54 -0.09 5.95
CA VAL A 58 29.13 1.09 5.29
C VAL A 58 29.34 0.75 3.83
N GLY A 59 28.80 1.56 2.94
CA GLY A 59 28.94 1.41 1.49
C GLY A 59 30.35 1.77 1.02
N SER A 60 30.66 1.44 -0.24
CA SER A 60 31.92 1.84 -0.89
C SER A 60 32.07 3.36 -1.07
N ASP A 61 31.01 4.10 -0.84
CA ASP A 61 30.93 5.56 -0.87
C ASP A 61 31.00 6.19 0.53
N ASP A 62 31.45 5.42 1.52
CA ASP A 62 31.57 5.81 2.94
C ASP A 62 30.24 6.21 3.61
N ARG A 63 29.10 5.99 2.94
CA ARG A 63 27.78 6.24 3.52
C ARG A 63 27.31 5.06 4.35
N HIS A 64 26.52 5.37 5.37
CA HIS A 64 25.99 4.38 6.31
C HIS A 64 24.60 3.95 5.84
N TYR A 65 24.40 2.64 5.69
CA TYR A 65 23.16 2.06 5.19
C TYR A 65 22.57 1.12 6.23
N ILE A 66 21.24 1.19 6.40
CA ILE A 66 20.47 0.19 7.12
C ILE A 66 19.60 -0.55 6.11
N LEU A 67 19.77 -1.86 6.04
CA LEU A 67 19.02 -2.76 5.19
C LEU A 67 18.04 -3.59 6.03
N ASP A 68 17.15 -4.32 5.33
CA ASP A 68 16.17 -5.22 5.94
C ASP A 68 15.17 -4.53 6.89
N LEU A 69 14.65 -3.38 6.44
CA LEU A 69 13.69 -2.51 7.13
C LEU A 69 12.23 -3.05 7.16
N MET A 70 12.03 -4.36 7.01
CA MET A 70 10.69 -4.94 6.84
C MET A 70 9.77 -4.78 8.06
N ARG A 71 10.34 -4.55 9.25
CA ARG A 71 9.61 -4.39 10.52
C ARG A 71 9.93 -3.09 11.26
N VAL A 72 10.23 -2.02 10.52
CA VAL A 72 10.54 -0.71 11.13
C VAL A 72 9.38 -0.17 11.96
N THR A 73 8.15 -0.36 11.50
CA THR A 73 6.96 0.06 12.25
C THR A 73 6.50 -1.01 13.24
N PRO A 74 5.69 -0.62 14.25
CA PRO A 74 5.21 -1.55 15.27
C PRO A 74 4.43 -2.71 14.67
N ARG A 75 4.53 -3.89 15.30
CA ARG A 75 3.78 -5.07 14.88
C ARG A 75 2.28 -4.86 15.12
N ASP A 76 1.47 -5.43 14.25
CA ASP A 76 0.03 -5.50 14.40
C ASP A 76 -0.34 -6.56 15.45
N SER A 77 -0.84 -6.12 16.61
CA SER A 77 -1.24 -7.01 17.71
C SER A 77 -2.45 -7.89 17.37
N ASN A 78 -3.19 -7.57 16.30
CA ASN A 78 -4.35 -8.36 15.87
C ASN A 78 -3.95 -9.57 15.00
N TYR A 79 -2.69 -9.62 14.55
CA TYR A 79 -2.14 -10.69 13.71
C TYR A 79 -0.83 -11.20 14.31
N ILE A 80 -0.95 -12.07 15.31
CA ILE A 80 0.19 -12.67 16.03
C ILE A 80 0.47 -14.07 15.47
N GLY A 81 1.74 -14.48 15.49
CA GLY A 81 2.17 -15.83 15.14
C GLY A 81 3.18 -15.85 13.99
N LEU A 82 3.74 -17.02 13.74
CA LEU A 82 4.77 -17.25 12.72
C LEU A 82 4.33 -16.83 11.31
N GLN A 83 3.07 -17.13 10.95
CA GLN A 83 2.50 -16.78 9.64
C GLN A 83 2.30 -15.26 9.47
N HIS A 84 2.37 -14.51 10.57
CA HIS A 84 2.12 -13.08 10.62
C HIS A 84 3.36 -12.28 11.04
N ARG A 85 4.57 -12.85 10.98
CA ARG A 85 5.84 -12.21 11.38
C ARG A 85 6.04 -10.80 10.79
N PHE A 86 5.60 -10.59 9.54
CA PHE A 86 5.71 -9.33 8.80
C PHE A 86 4.43 -8.48 8.80
N CYS A 87 3.48 -8.78 9.70
CA CYS A 87 2.28 -7.99 9.88
C CYS A 87 2.60 -6.78 10.76
N VAL A 88 3.01 -5.69 10.13
CA VAL A 88 3.23 -4.40 10.80
C VAL A 88 2.14 -3.40 10.48
N LEU A 89 1.97 -2.45 11.40
CA LEU A 89 1.09 -1.29 11.29
C LEU A 89 1.70 -0.24 10.35
N ARG A 90 0.87 0.58 9.71
CA ARG A 90 1.36 1.62 8.79
C ARG A 90 1.90 2.84 9.56
N PRO A 91 2.93 3.55 9.06
CA PRO A 91 3.42 4.78 9.68
C PRO A 91 2.34 5.84 9.91
N GLU A 92 1.38 5.95 8.98
CA GLU A 92 0.28 6.92 9.01
C GLU A 92 -0.65 6.66 10.21
N LEU A 93 -0.86 5.39 10.58
CA LEU A 93 -1.61 5.03 11.79
C LEU A 93 -0.84 5.42 13.06
N VAL A 94 0.47 5.19 13.07
CA VAL A 94 1.33 5.54 14.20
C VAL A 94 1.31 7.05 14.44
N ALA A 95 1.46 7.85 13.38
CA ALA A 95 1.37 9.29 13.45
C ALA A 95 0.01 9.76 13.99
N SER A 96 -1.09 9.25 13.42
CA SER A 96 -2.45 9.59 13.87
C SER A 96 -2.72 9.20 15.33
N PHE A 97 -2.19 8.06 15.79
CA PHE A 97 -2.30 7.64 17.19
C PHE A 97 -1.54 8.57 18.15
N ILE A 98 -0.34 9.01 17.77
CA ILE A 98 0.47 9.93 18.57
C ILE A 98 -0.25 11.27 18.74
N GLU A 99 -0.84 11.80 17.66
CA GLU A 99 -1.65 13.03 17.67
C GLU A 99 -2.92 12.88 18.53
N ALA A 100 -3.59 11.72 18.48
CA ALA A 100 -4.76 11.46 19.31
C ALA A 100 -4.39 11.40 20.81
N GLU A 101 -3.29 10.74 21.16
CA GLU A 101 -2.82 10.65 22.54
C GLU A 101 -2.33 12.00 23.11
N SER A 102 -1.68 12.83 22.28
CA SER A 102 -1.27 14.17 22.71
C SER A 102 -2.48 15.08 23.00
N THR A 103 -3.51 15.00 22.15
CA THR A 103 -4.77 15.73 22.33
C THR A 103 -5.52 15.29 23.60
N ASN A 104 -5.56 13.98 23.87
CA ASN A 104 -6.19 13.44 25.07
C ASN A 104 -5.46 13.87 26.36
N LYS A 105 -4.12 13.85 26.36
CA LYS A 105 -3.30 14.31 27.50
C LYS A 105 -3.49 15.81 27.78
N SER A 106 -3.51 16.65 26.74
CA SER A 106 -3.78 18.09 26.85
C SER A 106 -5.17 18.38 27.45
N THR A 107 -6.19 17.66 26.99
CA THR A 107 -7.56 17.81 27.51
C THR A 107 -7.66 17.38 28.97
N THR A 108 -6.94 16.33 29.37
CA THR A 108 -6.94 15.82 30.75
C THR A 108 -6.19 16.77 31.71
N GLN A 109 -5.13 17.43 31.23
CA GLN A 109 -4.41 18.45 32.02
C GLN A 109 -5.21 19.75 32.19
N LYS A 110 -6.07 20.12 31.23
CA LYS A 110 -6.96 21.30 31.37
C LYS A 110 -8.09 21.13 32.39
N VAL A 111 -8.37 19.90 32.84
CA VAL A 111 -9.43 19.61 33.83
C VAL A 111 -8.87 19.56 35.26
N ALA A 112 -7.54 19.60 35.45
CA ALA A 112 -6.90 19.50 36.77
C ALA A 112 -6.73 20.85 37.50
N ASP A 113 -7.06 21.98 36.88
CA ASP A 113 -7.00 23.31 37.50
C ASP A 113 -8.35 24.05 37.34
N ALA A 114 -9.30 23.71 38.20
CA ALA A 114 -10.45 24.55 38.50
C ALA A 114 -10.81 24.38 39.99
N PRO A 115 -10.65 25.40 40.85
CA PRO A 115 -11.20 25.38 42.19
C PRO A 115 -12.72 25.51 42.12
N GLY A 116 -13.41 24.68 42.88
CA GLY A 116 -14.87 24.68 42.98
C GLY A 116 -15.44 25.81 43.84
N GLU A 117 -16.68 26.18 43.49
CA GLU A 117 -17.80 26.74 44.26
C GLU A 117 -18.52 27.79 43.39
N SER A 118 -19.83 27.94 43.33
CA SER A 118 -21.00 27.13 43.66
C SER A 118 -22.22 27.85 43.04
N ASN A 119 -23.24 27.09 42.67
CA ASN A 119 -24.66 27.45 42.49
C ASN A 119 -25.12 28.64 41.61
N GLY A 120 -26.07 28.35 40.70
CA GLY A 120 -27.27 29.19 40.57
C GLY A 120 -27.88 29.40 39.17
N GLN A 121 -28.85 28.54 38.84
CA GLN A 121 -30.10 28.83 38.11
C GLN A 121 -30.18 28.96 36.58
N LEU A 122 -31.08 28.09 36.08
CA LEU A 122 -31.88 28.12 34.84
C LEU A 122 -32.49 29.50 34.52
N ALA A 123 -32.41 29.92 33.24
CA ALA A 123 -33.54 30.51 32.51
C ALA A 123 -33.29 30.51 30.99
N THR A 124 -34.30 30.02 30.27
CA THR A 124 -34.50 30.03 28.81
C THR A 124 -34.96 31.39 28.26
N THR A 125 -34.80 31.58 26.93
CA THR A 125 -35.41 32.52 25.94
C THR A 125 -34.35 33.41 25.26
N ALA A 126 -34.41 33.83 24.00
CA ALA A 126 -35.09 33.49 22.75
C ALA A 126 -34.40 34.33 21.63
N GLU A 127 -34.44 33.84 20.38
CA GLU A 127 -34.32 34.46 19.03
C GLU A 127 -33.65 35.86 18.79
N GLY A 128 -32.92 35.98 17.65
CA GLY A 128 -32.25 37.19 17.11
C GLY A 128 -33.19 38.30 16.58
N PRO A 129 -32.76 39.30 15.73
CA PRO A 129 -31.82 39.19 14.60
C PRO A 129 -30.90 40.45 14.32
N ALA A 130 -30.29 40.45 13.12
CA ALA A 130 -29.17 41.23 12.55
C ALA A 130 -29.34 42.75 12.21
N LYS A 131 -28.19 43.46 11.99
CA LYS A 131 -27.80 44.38 10.86
C LYS A 131 -26.59 45.30 11.25
N SER A 132 -25.43 45.23 10.56
CA SER A 132 -24.87 46.06 9.44
C SER A 132 -24.46 47.51 9.78
N ASP A 133 -23.19 47.90 9.55
CA ASP A 133 -22.78 49.00 8.64
C ASP A 133 -21.25 49.31 8.61
N GLU A 134 -20.88 50.00 7.54
CA GLU A 134 -19.61 50.13 6.80
C GLU A 134 -18.55 51.16 7.28
N ASN A 135 -17.39 51.09 6.58
CA ASN A 135 -16.51 52.16 6.06
C ASN A 135 -15.38 52.77 6.93
N SER A 136 -14.13 52.63 6.46
CA SER A 136 -13.47 53.67 5.62
C SER A 136 -11.98 53.40 5.35
N VAL A 137 -11.56 53.71 4.11
CA VAL A 137 -10.18 53.70 3.57
C VAL A 137 -9.59 55.12 3.71
N PRO A 138 -8.25 55.30 3.71
CA PRO A 138 -7.66 56.04 2.58
C PRO A 138 -6.26 55.55 2.12
N ARG A 139 -6.03 55.62 0.79
CA ARG A 139 -4.71 55.69 0.11
C ARG A 139 -4.20 57.16 0.08
N PRO A 140 -2.91 57.45 -0.16
CA PRO A 140 -2.35 57.65 -1.52
C PRO A 140 -0.94 57.00 -1.72
N ASP A 141 -0.56 56.35 -2.81
CA ASP A 141 -0.25 56.78 -4.21
C ASP A 141 1.27 57.07 -4.46
N LYS A 142 1.85 56.31 -5.44
CA LYS A 142 2.92 56.64 -6.43
C LYS A 142 4.39 56.13 -6.33
N PHE A 143 4.77 55.38 -7.41
CA PHE A 143 6.01 55.31 -8.23
C PHE A 143 7.39 55.05 -7.54
N ASP A 144 8.39 54.30 -8.04
CA ASP A 144 8.89 53.96 -9.40
C ASP A 144 9.83 52.71 -9.36
N GLU A 145 10.08 52.10 -10.53
CA GLU A 145 11.10 51.06 -10.80
C GLU A 145 12.52 51.64 -11.00
N ASP A 146 13.56 50.85 -10.69
CA ASP A 146 14.74 50.52 -11.54
C ASP A 146 16.14 50.50 -10.86
N SER A 147 16.90 49.44 -11.18
CA SER A 147 18.37 49.27 -11.28
C SER A 147 19.32 49.25 -10.04
N GLY A 148 20.16 48.21 -9.94
CA GLY A 148 21.29 48.05 -8.99
C GLY A 148 22.61 48.74 -9.45
N PRO A 149 23.86 48.36 -9.03
CA PRO A 149 24.35 47.42 -7.99
C PRO A 149 25.53 47.91 -7.06
N ARG A 150 25.62 47.43 -5.79
CA ARG A 150 26.79 47.26 -4.83
C ARG A 150 27.72 48.48 -4.50
N PRO A 151 28.60 48.50 -3.44
CA PRO A 151 28.83 47.63 -2.26
C PRO A 151 29.00 48.35 -0.87
N GLY A 152 28.76 47.61 0.23
CA GLY A 152 29.50 47.64 1.52
C GLY A 152 29.48 48.86 2.45
N THR A 153 28.83 48.75 3.62
CA THR A 153 29.43 48.83 4.99
C THR A 153 28.37 48.46 6.04
N SER A 154 28.86 47.90 7.15
CA SER A 154 28.16 47.37 8.34
C SER A 154 27.23 48.36 9.04
N ASP A 155 26.09 47.88 9.55
CA ASP A 155 25.83 47.85 10.99
C ASP A 155 24.56 47.06 11.37
N ASP A 156 24.62 46.62 12.62
CA ASP A 156 23.88 45.64 13.41
C ASP A 156 22.36 45.86 13.54
N SER A 157 21.55 44.79 13.46
CA SER A 157 20.51 44.42 14.47
C SER A 157 19.43 43.44 13.95
N SER A 158 19.31 42.33 14.70
CA SER A 158 18.15 41.42 14.84
C SER A 158 17.60 40.70 13.60
N ALA A 159 18.27 39.61 13.19
CA ALA A 159 17.60 38.47 12.56
C ALA A 159 17.02 37.55 13.64
N THR A 160 15.70 37.59 13.82
CA THR A 160 14.96 36.66 14.66
C THR A 160 15.03 35.27 14.03
N LYS A 161 15.82 34.38 14.63
CA LYS A 161 15.80 32.95 14.33
C LYS A 161 14.37 32.42 14.49
N PRO A 162 13.84 31.56 13.61
CA PRO A 162 12.57 30.89 13.87
C PRO A 162 12.75 30.07 15.14
N ALA A 163 11.96 30.38 16.15
CA ALA A 163 11.95 29.67 17.41
C ALA A 163 11.64 28.20 17.13
N GLU A 164 12.59 27.34 17.49
CA GLU A 164 12.33 25.93 17.72
C GLU A 164 11.25 25.85 18.81
N HIS A 165 10.01 25.60 18.40
CA HIS A 165 8.97 25.12 19.31
C HIS A 165 9.32 23.67 19.69
N ASN A 166 10.30 23.52 20.57
CA ASN A 166 10.46 22.33 21.41
C ASN A 166 9.40 22.39 22.52
N GLU A 167 8.13 22.19 22.15
CA GLU A 167 7.17 21.67 23.11
C GLU A 167 7.48 20.18 23.26
N SER A 168 7.94 19.79 24.44
CA SER A 168 8.21 18.40 24.79
C SER A 168 6.91 17.61 24.79
N THR A 169 6.41 17.26 23.61
CA THR A 169 5.45 16.18 23.43
C THR A 169 6.12 14.93 24.00
N ALA A 170 5.50 14.26 24.96
CA ALA A 170 6.02 12.98 25.45
C ALA A 170 6.16 12.03 24.24
N GLU A 171 7.39 11.85 23.76
CA GLU A 171 7.68 11.06 22.55
C GLU A 171 7.21 9.63 22.79
N ILE A 172 6.10 9.24 22.18
CA ILE A 172 5.62 7.87 22.22
C ILE A 172 6.51 7.06 21.27
N LEU A 173 7.31 6.17 21.85
CA LEU A 173 8.23 5.31 21.12
C LEU A 173 7.79 3.85 21.24
N PHE A 174 7.91 3.09 20.16
CA PHE A 174 7.45 1.71 20.08
C PHE A 174 8.61 0.73 19.94
N ASN A 175 8.55 -0.39 20.65
CA ASN A 175 9.51 -1.47 20.50
C ASN A 175 9.07 -2.42 19.36
N PRO A 176 9.82 -2.50 18.24
CA PRO A 176 9.42 -3.27 17.05
C PRO A 176 9.64 -4.78 17.20
N ASN A 177 10.35 -5.21 18.25
CA ASN A 177 10.60 -6.63 18.53
C ASN A 177 9.63 -7.24 19.55
N VAL A 178 8.62 -6.49 19.97
CA VAL A 178 7.50 -7.02 20.76
C VAL A 178 6.71 -8.05 19.94
N PHE A 179 6.21 -9.09 20.62
CA PHE A 179 5.56 -10.28 20.03
C PHE A 179 6.43 -11.09 19.05
N THR A 180 7.75 -10.90 19.04
CA THR A 180 8.67 -11.73 18.24
C THR A 180 9.18 -12.95 19.02
N GLU A 181 9.89 -13.83 18.33
CA GLU A 181 10.58 -14.98 18.94
C GLU A 181 11.88 -14.57 19.66
N TYR A 182 12.29 -13.30 19.54
CA TYR A 182 13.52 -12.80 20.15
C TYR A 182 13.33 -12.59 21.65
N LYS A 183 14.31 -13.05 22.44
CA LYS A 183 14.32 -12.83 23.88
C LYS A 183 14.71 -11.37 24.16
N LEU A 184 13.77 -10.61 24.72
CA LEU A 184 14.02 -9.26 25.21
C LEU A 184 14.69 -9.34 26.58
N ALA A 185 15.69 -8.49 26.83
CA ALA A 185 16.45 -8.48 28.10
C ALA A 185 15.94 -7.44 29.12
N GLY A 186 14.87 -6.71 28.78
CA GLY A 186 14.27 -5.67 29.65
C GLY A 186 13.60 -6.25 30.89
N SER A 187 13.29 -5.39 31.87
CA SER A 187 12.48 -5.79 33.01
C SER A 187 11.11 -6.31 32.52
N PRO A 188 10.51 -7.33 33.19
CA PRO A 188 9.23 -7.88 32.74
C PRO A 188 8.12 -6.82 32.71
N GLU A 189 8.22 -5.79 33.56
CA GLU A 189 7.31 -4.65 33.59
C GLU A 189 7.46 -3.75 32.36
N GLU A 190 8.69 -3.44 31.91
CA GLU A 190 8.93 -2.68 30.69
C GLU A 190 8.43 -3.41 29.44
N ILE A 191 8.67 -4.73 29.37
CA ILE A 191 8.19 -5.55 28.24
C ILE A 191 6.66 -5.57 28.21
N ALA A 192 6.02 -5.73 29.37
CA ALA A 192 4.56 -5.70 29.47
C ALA A 192 3.99 -4.32 29.11
N ALA A 193 4.66 -3.23 29.48
CA ALA A 193 4.28 -1.87 29.09
C ALA A 193 4.40 -1.66 27.57
N ASP A 194 5.49 -2.12 26.95
CA ASP A 194 5.69 -2.05 25.51
C ASP A 194 4.64 -2.90 24.75
N GLU A 195 4.31 -4.09 25.26
CA GLU A 195 3.21 -4.93 24.75
C GLU A 195 1.85 -4.26 24.85
N ALA A 196 1.55 -3.64 25.99
CA ALA A 196 0.31 -2.92 26.21
C ALA A 196 0.18 -1.72 25.26
N LEU A 197 1.28 -1.01 25.02
CA LEU A 197 1.31 0.13 24.09
C LEU A 197 1.03 -0.33 22.64
N VAL A 198 1.69 -1.38 22.17
CA VAL A 198 1.44 -1.93 20.82
C VAL A 198 0.00 -2.45 20.69
N LYS A 199 -0.53 -3.12 21.72
CA LYS A 199 -1.94 -3.53 21.77
C LYS A 199 -2.89 -2.34 21.73
N LYS A 200 -2.58 -1.25 22.43
CA LYS A 200 -3.38 -0.03 22.43
C LYS A 200 -3.52 0.57 21.03
N VAL A 201 -2.45 0.61 20.23
CA VAL A 201 -2.52 1.05 18.82
C VAL A 201 -3.34 0.09 17.96
N GLY A 202 -3.17 -1.22 18.17
CA GLY A 202 -3.95 -2.24 17.47
C GLY A 202 -5.46 -2.14 17.76
N SER A 203 -5.84 -1.83 18.99
CA SER A 203 -7.23 -1.54 19.39
C SER A 203 -7.71 -0.21 18.82
N TYR A 204 -6.89 0.85 18.85
CA TYR A 204 -7.23 2.14 18.25
C TYR A 204 -7.58 2.02 16.76
N LEU A 205 -6.85 1.18 16.02
CA LEU A 205 -7.16 0.88 14.62
C LEU A 205 -8.57 0.27 14.45
N LEU A 206 -8.91 -0.73 15.28
CA LEU A 206 -10.17 -1.46 15.19
C LEU A 206 -11.37 -0.68 15.71
N ASP A 207 -11.20 0.05 16.82
CA ASP A 207 -12.28 0.64 17.59
C ASP A 207 -12.53 2.10 17.22
N THR A 208 -11.54 2.80 16.64
CA THR A 208 -11.65 4.22 16.29
C THR A 208 -11.44 4.47 14.80
N VAL A 209 -10.30 4.05 14.24
CA VAL A 209 -9.91 4.44 12.86
C VAL A 209 -10.78 3.75 11.81
N ILE A 210 -10.98 2.43 11.90
CA ILE A 210 -11.82 1.70 10.94
C ILE A 210 -13.29 2.16 11.00
N PRO A 211 -13.93 2.30 12.18
CA PRO A 211 -15.29 2.83 12.27
C PRO A 211 -15.43 4.24 11.70
N LYS A 212 -14.49 5.15 12.01
CA LYS A 212 -14.46 6.49 11.45
C LYS A 212 -14.34 6.45 9.92
N PHE A 213 -13.41 5.65 9.41
CA PHE A 213 -13.24 5.48 7.97
C PHE A 213 -14.50 4.93 7.28
N VAL A 214 -15.20 3.98 7.90
CA VAL A 214 -16.48 3.47 7.40
C VAL A 214 -17.55 4.55 7.41
N GLN A 215 -17.60 5.39 8.45
CA GLN A 215 -18.49 6.54 8.50
C GLN A 215 -18.21 7.54 7.37
N ASP A 216 -16.94 7.89 7.14
CA ASP A 216 -16.52 8.81 6.07
C ASP A 216 -16.86 8.28 4.66
N LEU A 217 -16.80 6.96 4.47
CA LEU A 217 -17.28 6.30 3.25
C LEU A 217 -18.81 6.37 3.11
N CYS A 218 -19.55 6.30 4.22
CA CYS A 218 -21.02 6.37 4.21
C CYS A 218 -21.55 7.80 4.02
N SER A 219 -20.85 8.81 4.56
CA SER A 219 -21.15 10.23 4.37
C SER A 219 -20.73 10.76 2.99
N LEU A 220 -19.98 9.97 2.21
CA LEU A 220 -19.39 10.35 0.92
C LEU A 220 -18.31 11.42 1.01
N ASP A 221 -17.77 11.68 2.22
CA ASP A 221 -16.60 12.53 2.41
C ASP A 221 -15.38 11.92 1.69
N VAL A 222 -15.33 10.58 1.66
CA VAL A 222 -14.38 9.83 0.84
C VAL A 222 -15.12 8.89 -0.09
N SER A 223 -14.94 9.05 -1.40
CA SER A 223 -15.62 8.23 -2.40
C SER A 223 -14.61 7.62 -3.39
N PRO A 224 -14.06 6.43 -3.09
CA PRO A 224 -13.14 5.76 -3.99
C PRO A 224 -13.88 5.21 -5.21
N MET A 225 -13.41 5.59 -6.40
CA MET A 225 -14.04 5.19 -7.67
C MET A 225 -13.54 3.84 -8.20
N ASP A 226 -12.32 3.44 -7.81
CA ASP A 226 -11.69 2.20 -8.23
C ASP A 226 -10.85 1.57 -7.10
N GLY A 227 -10.37 0.35 -7.35
CA GLY A 227 -9.60 -0.40 -6.36
C GLY A 227 -8.26 0.22 -5.99
N GLN A 228 -7.67 1.02 -6.89
CA GLN A 228 -6.43 1.74 -6.63
C GLN A 228 -6.67 2.90 -5.67
N THR A 229 -7.64 3.77 -5.99
CA THR A 229 -8.06 4.89 -5.12
C THR A 229 -8.50 4.38 -3.75
N LEU A 230 -9.26 3.28 -3.70
CA LEU A 230 -9.65 2.63 -2.44
C LEU A 230 -8.42 2.22 -1.60
N THR A 231 -7.40 1.66 -2.23
CA THR A 231 -6.17 1.26 -1.55
C THR A 231 -5.40 2.46 -1.03
N ASP A 232 -5.30 3.52 -1.83
CA ASP A 232 -4.56 4.73 -1.48
C ASP A 232 -5.23 5.47 -0.32
N VAL A 233 -6.56 5.51 -0.31
CA VAL A 233 -7.38 6.07 0.76
C VAL A 233 -7.28 5.24 2.06
N LEU A 234 -7.33 3.90 1.97
CA LEU A 234 -7.12 3.04 3.15
C LEU A 234 -5.74 3.32 3.76
N HIS A 235 -4.73 3.39 2.89
CA HIS A 235 -3.37 3.67 3.28
C HIS A 235 -3.21 5.06 3.91
N SER A 236 -3.78 6.12 3.32
CA SER A 236 -3.68 7.47 3.90
C SER A 236 -4.32 7.56 5.29
N ASN A 237 -5.32 6.74 5.57
CA ASN A 237 -5.93 6.60 6.91
C ASN A 237 -5.18 5.62 7.83
N GLY A 238 -4.01 5.13 7.43
CA GLY A 238 -3.21 4.19 8.24
C GLY A 238 -3.72 2.74 8.24
N ILE A 239 -4.74 2.41 7.45
CA ILE A 239 -5.36 1.09 7.41
C ILE A 239 -4.62 0.19 6.41
N ASN A 240 -4.05 -0.91 6.88
CA ASN A 240 -3.50 -1.93 5.98
C ASN A 240 -4.62 -2.63 5.19
N VAL A 241 -4.36 -2.94 3.91
CA VAL A 241 -5.29 -3.67 3.03
C VAL A 241 -5.70 -5.05 3.60
N ARG A 242 -4.99 -5.61 4.58
CA ARG A 242 -5.42 -6.82 5.30
C ARG A 242 -6.82 -6.67 5.93
N TYR A 243 -7.16 -5.46 6.37
CA TYR A 243 -8.44 -5.13 7.00
C TYR A 243 -9.59 -4.88 6.01
N LEU A 244 -9.36 -5.09 4.71
CA LEU A 244 -10.38 -4.87 3.67
C LEU A 244 -11.65 -5.70 3.91
N GLY A 245 -11.51 -6.92 4.42
CA GLY A 245 -12.66 -7.76 4.78
C GLY A 245 -13.46 -7.20 5.95
N LYS A 246 -12.77 -6.74 7.00
CA LYS A 246 -13.43 -6.08 8.15
C LYS A 246 -14.22 -4.85 7.74
N VAL A 247 -13.64 -4.01 6.87
CA VAL A 247 -14.32 -2.83 6.29
C VAL A 247 -15.54 -3.26 5.46
N ALA A 248 -15.41 -4.30 4.64
CA ALA A 248 -16.51 -4.84 3.84
C ALA A 248 -17.66 -5.43 4.68
N ASP A 249 -17.35 -5.99 5.85
CA ASP A 249 -18.34 -6.53 6.78
C ASP A 249 -19.12 -5.45 7.52
N MET A 250 -18.51 -4.28 7.74
CA MET A 250 -19.18 -3.12 8.35
C MET A 250 -20.07 -2.38 7.36
N ILE A 251 -19.71 -2.39 6.07
CA ILE A 251 -20.50 -1.75 5.00
C ILE A 251 -21.48 -2.76 4.40
N LYS A 252 -22.56 -3.05 5.13
CA LYS A 252 -23.66 -3.90 4.64
C LYS A 252 -24.74 -3.13 3.88
N HIS A 253 -24.91 -1.85 4.20
CA HIS A 253 -26.05 -1.05 3.73
C HIS A 253 -25.83 -0.37 2.38
N LEU A 254 -24.60 -0.37 1.84
CA LEU A 254 -24.25 0.29 0.57
C LEU A 254 -23.74 -0.74 -0.47
N PRO A 255 -24.62 -1.25 -1.35
CA PRO A 255 -24.28 -2.30 -2.31
C PRO A 255 -23.14 -1.93 -3.25
N HIS A 256 -23.04 -0.66 -3.64
CA HIS A 256 -22.01 -0.19 -4.58
C HIS A 256 -20.61 -0.25 -3.97
N LEU A 257 -20.44 0.19 -2.72
CA LEU A 257 -19.16 0.10 -2.00
C LEU A 257 -18.80 -1.35 -1.66
N ARG A 258 -19.79 -2.15 -1.23
CA ARG A 258 -19.59 -3.58 -0.99
C ARG A 258 -19.13 -4.31 -2.25
N GLY A 259 -19.70 -3.98 -3.41
CA GLY A 259 -19.28 -4.50 -4.70
C GLY A 259 -17.84 -4.12 -5.06
N LEU A 260 -17.42 -2.87 -4.78
CA LEU A 260 -16.04 -2.41 -5.00
C LEU A 260 -15.05 -3.14 -4.08
N LEU A 261 -15.34 -3.22 -2.78
CA LEU A 261 -14.52 -3.90 -1.77
C LEU A 261 -14.36 -5.39 -2.10
N SER A 262 -15.48 -6.07 -2.40
CA SER A 262 -15.49 -7.47 -2.80
C SER A 262 -14.68 -7.69 -4.08
N SER A 263 -14.87 -6.86 -5.10
CA SER A 263 -14.11 -6.92 -6.34
C SER A 263 -12.61 -6.75 -6.11
N GLU A 264 -12.20 -5.83 -5.22
CA GLU A 264 -10.79 -5.61 -4.89
C GLU A 264 -10.18 -6.80 -4.14
N ILE A 265 -10.93 -7.44 -3.22
CA ILE A 265 -10.51 -8.68 -2.54
C ILE A 265 -10.30 -9.79 -3.57
N ILE A 266 -11.29 -10.02 -4.44
CA ILE A 266 -11.26 -11.06 -5.48
C ILE A 266 -10.07 -10.86 -6.42
N VAL A 267 -9.86 -9.65 -6.94
CA VAL A 267 -8.75 -9.33 -7.85
C VAL A 267 -7.40 -9.54 -7.16
N ARG A 268 -7.26 -9.17 -5.88
CA ARG A 268 -6.01 -9.36 -5.14
C ARG A 268 -5.71 -10.84 -4.88
N SER A 269 -6.73 -11.65 -4.59
CA SER A 269 -6.60 -13.10 -4.46
C SER A 269 -6.26 -13.75 -5.80
N ALA A 270 -7.00 -13.41 -6.86
CA ALA A 270 -6.77 -13.89 -8.23
C ALA A 270 -5.35 -13.57 -8.73
N LYS A 271 -4.81 -12.41 -8.38
CA LYS A 271 -3.41 -12.02 -8.65
C LYS A 271 -2.40 -13.01 -8.08
N HIS A 272 -2.64 -13.59 -6.90
CA HIS A 272 -1.75 -14.59 -6.33
C HIS A 272 -1.84 -15.92 -7.10
N VAL A 273 -3.05 -16.33 -7.46
CA VAL A 273 -3.30 -17.55 -8.26
C VAL A 273 -2.61 -17.47 -9.63
N VAL A 274 -2.82 -16.38 -10.39
CA VAL A 274 -2.19 -16.23 -11.71
C VAL A 274 -0.67 -16.14 -11.62
N LYS A 275 -0.11 -15.49 -10.58
CA LYS A 275 1.34 -15.44 -10.39
C LYS A 275 1.95 -16.80 -10.12
N GLU A 276 1.25 -17.67 -9.42
CA GLU A 276 1.71 -19.04 -9.19
C GLU A 276 1.69 -19.85 -10.49
N ILE A 277 0.61 -19.73 -11.27
CA ILE A 277 0.52 -20.37 -12.60
C ILE A 277 1.67 -19.90 -13.51
N LEU A 278 1.93 -18.59 -13.53
CA LEU A 278 3.00 -18.00 -14.33
C LEU A 278 4.40 -18.47 -13.92
N ARG A 279 4.65 -18.69 -12.61
CA ARG A 279 5.93 -19.22 -12.12
C ARG A 279 6.19 -20.67 -12.54
N GLN A 280 5.13 -21.43 -12.73
CA GLN A 280 5.19 -22.85 -13.10
C GLN A 280 5.14 -23.07 -14.62
N SER A 281 4.78 -22.04 -15.39
CA SER A 281 4.66 -22.11 -16.85
C SER A 281 6.01 -21.84 -17.52
N ALA A 282 6.28 -22.52 -18.63
CA ALA A 282 7.44 -22.22 -19.46
C ALA A 282 7.23 -20.89 -20.22
N ASP A 283 8.32 -20.24 -20.65
CA ASP A 283 8.27 -18.92 -21.29
C ASP A 283 7.35 -18.88 -22.53
N HIS A 284 7.35 -19.95 -23.34
CA HIS A 284 6.51 -20.04 -24.54
C HIS A 284 5.03 -20.29 -24.23
N ASP A 285 4.72 -20.73 -23.01
CA ASP A 285 3.37 -21.07 -22.55
C ASP A 285 2.70 -19.93 -21.78
N ILE A 286 3.39 -18.81 -21.53
CA ILE A 286 2.86 -17.68 -20.74
C ILE A 286 1.57 -17.11 -21.34
N GLY A 287 1.55 -16.85 -22.66
CA GLY A 287 0.37 -16.33 -23.34
C GLY A 287 -0.85 -17.27 -23.22
N PRO A 288 -0.72 -18.55 -23.63
CA PRO A 288 -1.75 -19.56 -23.42
C PRO A 288 -2.19 -19.73 -21.97
N ALA A 289 -1.26 -19.72 -21.00
CA ALA A 289 -1.57 -19.85 -19.58
C ALA A 289 -2.39 -18.67 -19.06
N ILE A 290 -2.06 -17.43 -19.46
CA ILE A 290 -2.84 -16.24 -19.10
C ILE A 290 -4.24 -16.31 -19.71
N ALA A 291 -4.35 -16.64 -21.01
CA ALA A 291 -5.66 -16.75 -21.67
C ALA A 291 -6.54 -17.81 -20.99
N HIS A 292 -5.98 -18.98 -20.69
CA HIS A 292 -6.69 -20.04 -19.97
C HIS A 292 -7.12 -19.60 -18.56
N PHE A 293 -6.23 -18.95 -17.81
CA PHE A 293 -6.57 -18.40 -16.50
C PHE A 293 -7.73 -17.39 -16.58
N LEU A 294 -7.69 -16.46 -17.54
CA LEU A 294 -8.74 -15.46 -17.72
C LEU A 294 -10.07 -16.11 -18.13
N ASN A 295 -10.04 -17.18 -18.91
CA ASN A 295 -11.22 -17.97 -19.25
C ASN A 295 -11.82 -18.67 -18.03
N CYS A 296 -11.00 -19.25 -17.16
CA CYS A 296 -11.48 -19.85 -15.91
C CYS A 296 -11.96 -18.80 -14.89
N PHE A 297 -11.35 -17.61 -14.90
CA PHE A 297 -11.67 -16.53 -13.97
C PHE A 297 -12.96 -15.79 -14.36
N ILE A 298 -13.12 -15.41 -15.63
CA ILE A 298 -14.28 -14.64 -16.13
C ILE A 298 -15.35 -15.54 -16.75
N GLY A 299 -14.94 -16.55 -17.52
CA GLY A 299 -15.82 -17.46 -18.23
C GLY A 299 -16.21 -18.68 -17.40
N ASN A 300 -16.47 -19.79 -18.10
CA ASN A 300 -16.89 -21.05 -17.49
C ASN A 300 -16.24 -22.24 -18.20
N VAL A 301 -14.96 -22.47 -17.90
CA VAL A 301 -14.20 -23.63 -18.34
C VAL A 301 -14.42 -24.79 -17.35
N LEU A 302 -14.94 -25.90 -17.87
CA LEU A 302 -15.10 -27.16 -17.17
C LEU A 302 -13.88 -28.07 -17.41
N ALA A 303 -13.65 -29.03 -16.52
CA ALA A 303 -12.62 -30.04 -16.72
C ALA A 303 -12.85 -30.77 -18.06
N PRO A 304 -11.79 -31.14 -18.80
CA PRO A 304 -11.94 -32.01 -19.96
C PRO A 304 -12.56 -33.33 -19.49
N SER A 305 -13.82 -33.55 -19.85
CA SER A 305 -14.48 -34.82 -19.64
C SER A 305 -13.73 -35.87 -20.45
N THR A 306 -13.12 -36.85 -19.80
CA THR A 306 -12.68 -38.10 -20.41
C THR A 306 -13.91 -38.86 -20.89
N LYS A 307 -14.49 -38.44 -22.02
CA LYS A 307 -15.50 -39.15 -22.82
C LYS A 307 -15.84 -38.32 -24.07
N GLY A 308 -15.60 -38.90 -25.24
CA GLY A 308 -16.34 -38.54 -26.46
C GLY A 308 -15.51 -38.15 -27.66
N SER A 309 -15.13 -39.16 -28.44
CA SER A 309 -15.11 -39.23 -29.90
C SER A 309 -15.11 -37.91 -30.69
N VAL A 310 -14.06 -37.80 -31.49
CA VAL A 310 -13.97 -37.15 -32.81
C VAL A 310 -15.35 -37.00 -33.48
N ASP A 311 -15.71 -35.77 -33.84
CA ASP A 311 -16.37 -35.52 -35.12
C ASP A 311 -15.97 -34.13 -35.65
N SER A 312 -14.84 -34.11 -36.35
CA SER A 312 -14.42 -32.98 -37.18
C SER A 312 -15.16 -33.08 -38.50
N THR A 313 -16.16 -32.23 -38.72
CA THR A 313 -16.72 -31.99 -40.05
C THR A 313 -15.81 -31.01 -40.81
N ASP A 314 -14.67 -31.53 -41.27
CA ASP A 314 -13.82 -30.84 -42.24
C ASP A 314 -14.41 -30.95 -43.65
N THR A 315 -14.87 -29.82 -44.18
CA THR A 315 -15.16 -29.63 -45.60
C THR A 315 -13.87 -29.25 -46.32
N LYS A 316 -13.19 -30.20 -46.99
CA LYS A 316 -12.26 -29.85 -48.08
C LYS A 316 -12.34 -30.81 -49.27
N THR A 317 -12.55 -30.16 -50.40
CA THR A 317 -12.61 -30.62 -51.78
C THR A 317 -11.27 -31.13 -52.31
N GLN A 318 -11.42 -31.97 -53.34
CA GLN A 318 -10.47 -32.79 -54.08
C GLN A 318 -9.28 -32.08 -54.76
N LYS A 319 -8.20 -32.86 -54.94
CA LYS A 319 -7.40 -33.17 -56.16
C LYS A 319 -5.96 -33.47 -55.70
N GLY A 320 -5.27 -34.57 -56.02
CA GLY A 320 -5.38 -35.59 -57.05
C GLY A 320 -4.01 -35.74 -57.73
N HIS A 321 -3.25 -36.81 -57.48
CA HIS A 321 -2.55 -37.66 -58.47
C HIS A 321 -1.57 -38.67 -57.86
N GLU A 322 -1.42 -39.77 -58.60
CA GLU A 322 -0.91 -41.12 -58.27
C GLU A 322 0.60 -41.39 -58.50
N LYS A 323 1.09 -42.46 -57.82
CA LYS A 323 2.12 -43.48 -58.20
C LYS A 323 3.59 -43.00 -58.33
N THR A 324 4.67 -43.74 -57.99
CA THR A 324 4.97 -45.18 -57.98
C THR A 324 6.24 -45.48 -57.13
N GLN A 325 6.46 -46.77 -56.86
CA GLN A 325 7.47 -47.45 -56.05
C GLN A 325 8.97 -47.31 -56.43
N ASN A 326 9.81 -47.60 -55.42
CA ASN A 326 10.88 -48.62 -55.38
C ASN A 326 12.34 -48.19 -55.09
N GLN A 327 12.96 -49.03 -54.26
CA GLN A 327 14.21 -48.93 -53.50
C GLN A 327 15.50 -49.10 -54.33
N LYS A 328 16.63 -48.54 -53.85
CA LYS A 328 17.79 -49.31 -53.32
C LYS A 328 19.01 -48.44 -52.88
N SER A 329 19.53 -48.79 -51.68
CA SER A 329 20.94 -48.80 -51.22
C SER A 329 21.69 -47.45 -51.03
N ALA A 330 22.56 -47.19 -50.03
CA ALA A 330 23.30 -48.02 -49.08
C ALA A 330 23.73 -47.25 -47.80
N LYS A 331 23.61 -47.94 -46.65
CA LYS A 331 24.51 -48.00 -45.47
C LYS A 331 25.34 -46.75 -45.05
N GLY A 332 24.90 -46.12 -43.95
CA GLY A 332 25.71 -45.31 -43.02
C GLY A 332 25.07 -45.39 -41.63
N GLN A 333 25.87 -45.55 -40.58
CA GLN A 333 25.50 -46.16 -39.28
C GLN A 333 24.53 -45.38 -38.39
N LYS A 334 23.76 -46.14 -37.61
CA LYS A 334 22.82 -45.72 -36.56
C LYS A 334 23.54 -45.13 -35.34
N SER A 335 23.07 -43.99 -34.84
CA SER A 335 22.89 -43.77 -33.40
C SER A 335 21.51 -43.14 -33.19
N SER A 336 20.65 -43.89 -32.50
CA SER A 336 19.27 -43.51 -32.21
C SER A 336 19.21 -42.66 -30.95
N LEU A 337 19.02 -41.36 -31.12
CA LEU A 337 18.40 -40.50 -30.11
C LEU A 337 17.07 -40.02 -30.69
N SER A 338 16.10 -40.94 -30.73
CA SER A 338 14.70 -40.58 -30.90
C SER A 338 14.26 -39.89 -29.60
N ALA A 339 14.26 -38.56 -29.61
CA ALA A 339 13.51 -37.77 -28.65
C ALA A 339 12.03 -38.06 -28.88
N SER A 340 11.51 -39.05 -28.15
CA SER A 340 10.07 -39.24 -28.02
C SER A 340 9.51 -38.01 -27.34
N SER A 341 8.92 -37.10 -28.13
CA SER A 341 8.03 -36.05 -27.67
C SER A 341 6.84 -36.70 -26.94
N LYS A 342 7.02 -37.00 -25.65
CA LYS A 342 5.89 -37.14 -24.75
C LYS A 342 5.23 -35.78 -24.71
N ASN A 343 3.97 -35.68 -25.16
CA ASN A 343 3.14 -34.49 -24.98
C ASN A 343 3.08 -34.19 -23.48
N ILE A 344 3.95 -33.31 -23.00
CA ILE A 344 3.86 -32.73 -21.67
C ILE A 344 2.68 -31.77 -21.78
N VAL A 345 1.51 -32.23 -21.33
CA VAL A 345 0.34 -31.36 -21.21
C VAL A 345 0.73 -30.23 -20.26
N PRO A 346 0.59 -28.97 -20.66
CA PRO A 346 0.96 -27.86 -19.79
C PRO A 346 0.15 -27.90 -18.49
N THR A 347 0.81 -27.72 -17.35
CA THR A 347 0.20 -27.83 -16.00
C THR A 347 -1.06 -26.97 -15.83
N PHE A 348 -1.13 -25.82 -16.52
CA PHE A 348 -2.30 -24.93 -16.47
C PHE A 348 -3.56 -25.53 -17.11
N SER A 349 -3.43 -26.53 -17.98
CA SER A 349 -4.55 -27.11 -18.73
C SER A 349 -5.52 -27.90 -17.84
N HIS A 350 -5.07 -28.34 -16.66
CA HIS A 350 -5.91 -29.02 -15.67
C HIS A 350 -6.72 -28.06 -14.81
N LEU A 351 -6.48 -26.74 -14.91
CA LEU A 351 -7.19 -25.74 -14.12
C LEU A 351 -8.62 -25.57 -14.63
N THR A 352 -9.57 -25.59 -13.69
CA THR A 352 -10.98 -25.35 -13.94
C THR A 352 -11.41 -24.03 -13.31
N SER A 353 -12.58 -23.53 -13.73
CA SER A 353 -13.19 -22.36 -13.12
C SER A 353 -13.42 -22.57 -11.62
N ASP A 354 -13.99 -23.72 -11.24
CA ASP A 354 -14.31 -24.02 -9.84
C ASP A 354 -13.04 -24.15 -8.98
N GLY A 355 -11.96 -24.72 -9.52
CA GLY A 355 -10.67 -24.81 -8.83
C GLY A 355 -10.08 -23.43 -8.56
N ILE A 356 -10.05 -22.54 -9.57
CA ILE A 356 -9.54 -21.18 -9.41
C ILE A 356 -10.39 -20.38 -8.42
N TRP A 357 -11.72 -20.47 -8.52
CA TRP A 357 -12.62 -19.77 -7.61
C TRP A 357 -12.57 -20.31 -6.18
N SER A 358 -12.34 -21.61 -6.00
CA SER A 358 -12.11 -22.20 -4.67
C SER A 358 -10.82 -21.67 -4.05
N ASN A 359 -9.73 -21.61 -4.82
CA ASN A 359 -8.47 -21.00 -4.36
C ASN A 359 -8.67 -19.52 -4.00
N ILE A 360 -9.40 -18.76 -4.82
CA ILE A 360 -9.71 -17.34 -4.55
C ILE A 360 -10.48 -17.18 -3.23
N LYS A 361 -11.49 -18.03 -2.99
CA LYS A 361 -12.28 -18.04 -1.75
C LYS A 361 -11.43 -18.38 -0.53
N GLU A 362 -10.58 -19.40 -0.64
CA GLU A 362 -9.67 -19.79 0.44
C GLU A 362 -8.67 -18.67 0.77
N PHE A 363 -8.04 -18.07 -0.25
CA PHE A 363 -7.17 -16.92 -0.07
C PHE A 363 -7.91 -15.73 0.56
N ALA A 364 -9.14 -15.46 0.12
CA ALA A 364 -9.96 -14.38 0.65
C ALA A 364 -10.27 -14.59 2.14
N LYS A 365 -10.67 -15.81 2.51
CA LYS A 365 -10.97 -16.20 3.89
C LYS A 365 -9.74 -16.13 4.78
N HIS A 366 -8.61 -16.69 4.35
CA HIS A 366 -7.39 -16.73 5.16
C HIS A 366 -6.75 -15.35 5.33
N LYS A 367 -6.69 -14.53 4.27
CA LYS A 367 -5.96 -13.25 4.29
C LYS A 367 -6.80 -12.07 4.74
N TYR A 368 -8.06 -12.02 4.32
CA TYR A 368 -8.95 -10.87 4.56
C TYR A 368 -10.05 -11.18 5.57
N LEU A 369 -10.17 -12.43 6.02
CA LEU A 369 -11.28 -12.87 6.88
C LEU A 369 -12.65 -12.58 6.26
N PHE A 370 -12.73 -12.63 4.92
CA PHE A 370 -13.91 -12.25 4.15
C PHE A 370 -14.45 -13.47 3.39
N GLU A 371 -15.75 -13.71 3.53
CA GLU A 371 -16.45 -14.76 2.78
C GLU A 371 -16.99 -14.20 1.46
N VAL A 372 -16.38 -14.66 0.36
CA VAL A 372 -16.82 -14.30 -1.00
C VAL A 372 -18.09 -15.10 -1.32
N THR A 373 -19.17 -14.40 -1.63
CA THR A 373 -20.45 -15.01 -2.02
C THR A 373 -20.33 -15.73 -3.37
N ASP A 374 -21.10 -16.81 -3.56
CA ASP A 374 -21.10 -17.56 -4.82
C ASP A 374 -21.55 -16.71 -6.02
N ASP A 375 -22.46 -15.76 -5.77
CA ASP A 375 -22.94 -14.79 -6.76
C ASP A 375 -21.87 -13.77 -7.18
N ALA A 376 -20.71 -13.72 -6.51
CA ALA A 376 -19.66 -12.78 -6.86
C ALA A 376 -19.09 -13.00 -8.27
N LYS A 377 -19.17 -14.25 -8.79
CA LYS A 377 -18.76 -14.58 -10.16
C LYS A 377 -19.67 -13.92 -11.21
N THR A 378 -20.97 -13.81 -10.93
CA THR A 378 -21.99 -13.31 -11.87
C THR A 378 -22.32 -11.83 -11.65
N GLY A 379 -22.28 -11.34 -10.41
CA GLY A 379 -22.62 -9.97 -10.04
C GLY A 379 -21.48 -8.95 -10.13
N ALA A 380 -20.23 -9.39 -10.32
CA ALA A 380 -19.11 -8.47 -10.46
C ALA A 380 -19.17 -7.69 -11.78
N LYS A 381 -18.80 -6.41 -11.74
CA LYS A 381 -18.57 -5.60 -12.96
C LYS A 381 -17.38 -6.18 -13.73
N ARG A 382 -17.60 -7.23 -14.55
CA ARG A 382 -16.56 -8.09 -15.16
C ARG A 382 -15.46 -7.30 -15.85
N VAL A 383 -15.83 -6.25 -16.60
CA VAL A 383 -14.86 -5.37 -17.28
C VAL A 383 -13.96 -4.63 -16.27
N ALA A 384 -14.53 -4.08 -15.19
CA ALA A 384 -13.77 -3.38 -14.17
C ALA A 384 -12.85 -4.33 -13.38
N VAL A 385 -13.33 -5.54 -13.06
CA VAL A 385 -12.55 -6.60 -12.41
C VAL A 385 -11.39 -7.06 -13.29
N LEU A 386 -11.66 -7.34 -14.58
CA LEU A 386 -10.63 -7.71 -15.55
C LEU A 386 -9.58 -6.61 -15.68
N ARG A 387 -9.99 -5.35 -15.87
CA ARG A 387 -9.08 -4.21 -15.97
C ARG A 387 -8.19 -4.09 -14.73
N ASN A 388 -8.78 -4.16 -13.54
CA ASN A 388 -8.05 -4.07 -12.28
C ASN A 388 -7.03 -5.22 -12.13
N LEU A 389 -7.42 -6.45 -12.47
CA LEU A 389 -6.51 -7.59 -12.48
C LEU A 389 -5.34 -7.39 -13.45
N CYS A 390 -5.64 -7.01 -14.69
CA CYS A 390 -4.64 -6.73 -15.72
C CYS A 390 -3.63 -5.68 -15.25
N GLN A 391 -4.10 -4.57 -14.66
CA GLN A 391 -3.22 -3.52 -14.13
C GLN A 391 -2.36 -4.00 -12.96
N LYS A 392 -2.88 -4.86 -12.07
CA LYS A 392 -2.11 -5.36 -10.92
C LYS A 392 -1.08 -6.44 -11.27
N VAL A 393 -1.31 -7.18 -12.36
CA VAL A 393 -0.40 -8.24 -12.84
C VAL A 393 0.55 -7.71 -13.92
N GLY A 394 0.13 -6.69 -14.68
CA GLY A 394 0.84 -6.15 -15.83
C GLY A 394 0.45 -6.80 -17.16
N ILE A 395 -0.74 -7.39 -17.25
CA ILE A 395 -1.22 -8.07 -18.47
C ILE A 395 -1.80 -7.03 -19.43
N THR A 396 -1.35 -7.06 -20.68
CA THR A 396 -1.95 -6.29 -21.78
C THR A 396 -2.75 -7.22 -22.67
N ILE A 397 -4.03 -6.91 -22.86
CA ILE A 397 -4.97 -7.67 -23.69
C ILE A 397 -5.30 -6.83 -24.94
N ALA A 398 -5.52 -7.50 -26.07
CA ALA A 398 -5.94 -6.88 -27.32
C ALA A 398 -7.25 -6.07 -27.17
N SER A 399 -7.34 -4.94 -27.86
CA SER A 399 -8.57 -4.14 -27.84
C SER A 399 -9.55 -4.69 -28.88
N ARG A 400 -10.53 -5.46 -28.41
CA ARG A 400 -11.65 -5.97 -29.23
C ARG A 400 -12.92 -6.06 -28.38
N LYS A 401 -14.06 -6.27 -29.04
CA LYS A 401 -15.32 -6.55 -28.36
C LYS A 401 -15.33 -8.01 -27.91
N TYR A 402 -15.16 -8.24 -26.60
CA TYR A 402 -15.23 -9.57 -26.00
C TYR A 402 -16.68 -9.91 -25.62
N ASP A 403 -17.09 -11.14 -25.90
CA ASP A 403 -18.30 -11.73 -25.32
C ASP A 403 -17.93 -12.39 -23.99
N LEU A 404 -18.07 -11.64 -22.89
CA LEU A 404 -17.71 -12.12 -21.55
C LEU A 404 -18.70 -13.13 -20.97
N ASP A 405 -19.81 -13.42 -21.66
CA ASP A 405 -20.78 -14.46 -21.28
C ASP A 405 -20.45 -15.82 -21.91
N ALA A 406 -19.54 -15.84 -22.90
CA ALA A 406 -19.01 -17.07 -23.46
C ALA A 406 -18.23 -17.90 -22.44
N ALA A 407 -18.15 -19.21 -22.65
CA ALA A 407 -17.39 -20.11 -21.79
C ALA A 407 -15.87 -19.81 -21.80
N ALA A 408 -15.33 -19.42 -22.96
CA ALA A 408 -13.91 -19.12 -23.17
C ALA A 408 -13.74 -17.81 -24.01
N PRO A 409 -13.91 -16.63 -23.38
CA PRO A 409 -13.86 -15.34 -24.06
C PRO A 409 -12.49 -14.94 -24.66
N PHE A 410 -11.41 -15.50 -24.14
CA PHE A 410 -10.03 -15.12 -24.46
C PHE A 410 -9.31 -16.23 -25.23
N GLN A 411 -8.53 -15.83 -26.23
CA GLN A 411 -7.64 -16.68 -27.00
C GLN A 411 -6.19 -16.32 -26.66
N PRO A 412 -5.21 -17.23 -26.85
CA PRO A 412 -3.80 -16.92 -26.62
C PRO A 412 -3.30 -15.71 -27.42
N SER A 413 -3.82 -15.50 -28.63
CA SER A 413 -3.50 -14.34 -29.48
C SER A 413 -3.99 -13.00 -28.92
N ASP A 414 -4.90 -13.00 -27.95
CA ASP A 414 -5.37 -11.79 -27.29
C ASP A 414 -4.38 -11.25 -26.26
N ILE A 415 -3.42 -12.08 -25.80
CA ILE A 415 -2.44 -11.68 -24.79
C ILE A 415 -1.25 -11.03 -25.51
N LEU A 416 -1.23 -9.70 -25.50
CA LEU A 416 -0.22 -8.93 -26.25
C LEU A 416 1.10 -8.79 -25.51
N ASN A 417 1.04 -8.60 -24.19
CA ASN A 417 2.25 -8.36 -23.39
C ASN A 417 2.03 -8.68 -21.90
N LEU A 418 3.13 -8.98 -21.20
CA LEU A 418 3.21 -9.06 -19.74
C LEU A 418 4.34 -8.13 -19.27
N GLN A 419 3.98 -7.03 -18.65
CA GLN A 419 4.91 -5.99 -18.21
C GLN A 419 5.15 -6.05 -16.70
N PRO A 420 6.38 -5.79 -16.22
CA PRO A 420 6.64 -5.68 -14.79
C PRO A 420 5.91 -4.47 -14.20
N VAL A 421 5.09 -4.71 -13.17
CA VAL A 421 4.46 -3.64 -12.39
C VAL A 421 5.47 -3.15 -11.34
N VAL A 422 6.15 -2.06 -11.65
CA VAL A 422 7.16 -1.44 -10.77
C VAL A 422 6.47 -0.52 -9.75
N LYS A 423 6.80 -0.71 -8.47
CA LYS A 423 6.40 0.20 -7.40
C LYS A 423 7.55 1.15 -7.12
N HIS A 424 7.28 2.44 -7.19
CA HIS A 424 8.24 3.48 -6.86
C HIS A 424 8.03 3.92 -5.41
N SER A 425 9.12 4.09 -4.66
CA SER A 425 9.08 4.82 -3.40
C SER A 425 9.16 6.30 -3.72
N VAL A 426 8.00 6.91 -4.01
CA VAL A 426 7.94 8.35 -4.24
C VAL A 426 8.02 9.07 -2.89
N PRO A 427 8.98 9.99 -2.68
CA PRO A 427 9.02 10.79 -1.46
C PRO A 427 7.74 11.62 -1.35
N VAL A 428 7.10 11.54 -0.20
CA VAL A 428 5.89 12.31 0.10
C VAL A 428 6.28 13.55 0.89
N CYS A 429 5.95 14.72 0.37
CA CYS A 429 6.10 15.99 1.09
C CYS A 429 4.76 16.34 1.76
N THR A 430 4.72 16.30 3.10
CA THR A 430 3.55 16.68 3.89
C THR A 430 3.22 18.16 3.71
N ASP A 431 4.24 19.02 3.69
CA ASP A 431 4.06 20.47 3.61
C ASP A 431 3.42 20.87 2.27
N ALA A 432 3.92 20.30 1.16
CA ALA A 432 3.33 20.52 -0.15
C ALA A 432 1.88 20.00 -0.24
N ARG A 433 1.57 18.88 0.42
CA ARG A 433 0.18 18.38 0.48
C ARG A 433 -0.72 19.34 1.25
N ASN A 434 -0.28 19.82 2.42
CA ASN A 434 -1.04 20.76 3.24
C ASN A 434 -1.28 22.07 2.49
N LEU A 435 -0.28 22.58 1.78
CA LEU A 435 -0.42 23.76 0.90
C LEU A 435 -1.43 23.51 -0.23
N MET A 436 -1.41 22.34 -0.86
CA MET A 436 -2.41 21.98 -1.88
C MET A 436 -3.83 21.88 -1.31
N GLU A 437 -4.00 21.32 -0.13
CA GLU A 437 -5.32 21.23 0.53
C GLU A 437 -5.83 22.61 0.94
N ALA A 438 -4.98 23.43 1.56
CA ALA A 438 -5.29 24.82 1.87
C ALA A 438 -5.64 25.62 0.60
N GLY A 439 -4.88 25.43 -0.49
CA GLY A 439 -5.15 26.06 -1.78
C GLY A 439 -6.52 25.69 -2.35
N LYS A 440 -6.94 24.43 -2.24
CA LYS A 440 -8.27 23.98 -2.66
C LYS A 440 -9.39 24.61 -1.82
N ILE A 441 -9.18 24.76 -0.52
CA ILE A 441 -10.14 25.42 0.38
C ILE A 441 -10.30 26.89 -0.03
N ARG A 442 -9.20 27.62 -0.18
CA ARG A 442 -9.21 29.04 -0.62
C ARG A 442 -9.82 29.22 -2.01
N MET A 443 -9.56 28.28 -2.92
CA MET A 443 -10.18 28.26 -4.23
C MET A 443 -11.71 28.08 -4.15
N ALA A 444 -12.19 27.21 -3.26
CA ALA A 444 -13.63 27.01 -3.03
C ALA A 444 -14.29 28.22 -2.36
N GLU A 445 -13.56 28.96 -1.53
CA GLU A 445 -14.00 30.21 -0.89
C GLU A 445 -13.99 31.41 -1.87
N GLY A 446 -13.35 31.27 -3.03
CA GLY A 446 -13.28 32.29 -4.07
C GLY A 446 -12.08 33.25 -3.96
N THR A 447 -11.16 33.04 -3.01
CA THR A 447 -9.93 33.85 -2.88
C THR A 447 -8.83 33.36 -3.82
N LEU A 448 -9.00 33.62 -5.11
CA LEU A 448 -8.15 33.08 -6.19
C LEU A 448 -6.66 33.45 -6.05
N ASN A 449 -6.34 34.66 -5.60
CA ASN A 449 -4.95 35.10 -5.45
C ASN A 449 -4.20 34.32 -4.37
N GLU A 450 -4.86 34.03 -3.25
CA GLU A 450 -4.28 33.24 -2.17
C GLU A 450 -4.15 31.77 -2.56
N ALA A 451 -5.17 31.22 -3.21
CA ALA A 451 -5.13 29.87 -3.76
C ALA A 451 -3.96 29.71 -4.76
N TYR A 452 -3.78 30.68 -5.66
CA TYR A 452 -2.68 30.69 -6.61
C TYR A 452 -1.30 30.74 -5.93
N ALA A 453 -1.15 31.56 -4.90
CA ALA A 453 0.10 31.63 -4.13
C ALA A 453 0.43 30.27 -3.47
N LEU A 454 -0.56 29.65 -2.82
CA LEU A 454 -0.42 28.34 -2.18
C LEU A 454 -0.08 27.23 -3.18
N PHE A 455 -0.74 27.20 -4.34
CA PHE A 455 -0.43 26.23 -5.39
C PHE A 455 0.96 26.46 -6.01
N SER A 456 1.40 27.71 -6.18
CA SER A 456 2.72 28.03 -6.71
C SER A 456 3.85 27.63 -5.75
N GLU A 457 3.63 27.81 -4.45
CA GLU A 457 4.56 27.35 -3.41
C GLU A 457 4.61 25.81 -3.37
N ALA A 458 3.45 25.15 -3.35
CA ALA A 458 3.36 23.69 -3.40
C ALA A 458 4.05 23.12 -4.66
N PHE A 459 3.84 23.74 -5.83
CA PHE A 459 4.48 23.37 -7.09
C PHE A 459 6.01 23.44 -6.99
N SER A 460 6.53 24.54 -6.44
CA SER A 460 7.97 24.75 -6.29
C SER A 460 8.62 23.67 -5.41
N LEU A 461 7.97 23.32 -4.29
CA LEU A 461 8.41 22.23 -3.41
C LEU A 461 8.36 20.87 -4.12
N LEU A 462 7.25 20.56 -4.80
CA LEU A 462 7.07 19.27 -5.48
C LEU A 462 8.06 19.10 -6.65
N GLN A 463 8.39 20.17 -7.36
CA GLN A 463 9.38 20.13 -8.44
C GLN A 463 10.78 19.81 -7.92
N GLN A 464 11.15 20.34 -6.75
CA GLN A 464 12.45 20.05 -6.12
C GLN A 464 12.53 18.62 -5.58
N ILE A 465 11.44 18.10 -5.01
CA ILE A 465 11.44 16.81 -4.31
C ILE A 465 11.14 15.65 -5.26
N THR A 466 10.09 15.78 -6.08
CA THR A 466 9.56 14.69 -6.92
C THR A 466 9.86 14.87 -8.41
N GLY A 467 10.36 16.04 -8.80
CA GLY A 467 10.62 16.40 -10.20
C GLY A 467 9.37 16.92 -10.93
N PRO A 468 9.56 17.54 -12.11
CA PRO A 468 8.50 18.24 -12.83
C PRO A 468 7.46 17.31 -13.47
N MET A 469 7.79 16.03 -13.69
CA MET A 469 6.89 15.04 -14.31
C MET A 469 6.01 14.31 -13.29
N HIS A 470 6.10 14.66 -12.01
CA HIS A 470 5.30 14.02 -10.98
C HIS A 470 3.83 14.45 -11.07
N LYS A 471 2.90 13.51 -10.81
CA LYS A 471 1.45 13.76 -10.88
C LYS A 471 1.02 14.92 -9.99
N ASP A 472 1.58 15.02 -8.78
CA ASP A 472 1.19 16.07 -7.84
C ASP A 472 1.68 17.44 -8.29
N ALA A 473 2.86 17.54 -8.91
CA ALA A 473 3.33 18.78 -9.51
C ALA A 473 2.39 19.22 -10.66
N ALA A 474 1.95 18.27 -11.49
CA ALA A 474 0.97 18.55 -12.54
C ALA A 474 -0.40 18.97 -11.98
N ASN A 475 -0.81 18.44 -10.82
CA ASN A 475 -2.07 18.83 -10.18
C ASN A 475 -2.04 20.27 -9.64
N CYS A 476 -0.89 20.81 -9.23
CA CYS A 476 -0.80 22.23 -8.82
C CYS A 476 -1.05 23.20 -9.98
N CYS A 477 -0.80 22.78 -11.21
CA CYS A 477 -0.99 23.59 -12.41
C CYS A 477 -2.41 23.52 -12.99
N ARG A 478 -3.27 22.67 -12.41
CA ARG A 478 -4.63 22.40 -12.90
C ARG A 478 -5.66 23.06 -12.00
#